data_AF-A0A844EHQ7-F1
#
_entry.id   AF-A0A844EHQ7-F1
#
_cell.length_a   1.000
_cell.length_b   1.000
_cell.length_c   1.000
_cell.angle_alpha   90.00
_cell.angle_beta   90.00
_cell.angle_gamma   90.00
#
_symmetry.space_group_name_H-M   'P 1'
#
loop_
_entity.id
_entity.type
_entity.pdbx_description
1 polymer ?
#
loop_
_entity_poly.entity_id
_entity_poly.type
_entity_poly.pdbx_seq_one_letter_code
_entity_poly.pdbx_strand_id
1 'polypeptide(L)' 'MIERENDKKFDLVSKYKPTGDQPQAIQKLVAGVNEGKKAQILKGATGTGKTFTISNVIAQVNKPTLV' A
#
# COMPACT_ATOMS: atom_id res chain seq x y z
N MET A 1 19.14 -14.83 11.99
CA MET A 1 19.18 -13.40 11.59
C MET A 1 18.57 -13.34 10.21
N ILE A 2 17.52 -12.56 9.97
CA ILE A 2 16.87 -12.49 8.66
C ILE A 2 17.70 -11.56 7.78
N GLU A 3 18.29 -12.08 6.71
CA GLU A 3 19.00 -11.29 5.72
C GLU A 3 18.01 -10.41 4.95
N ARG A 4 18.29 -9.12 4.82
CA ARG A 4 17.48 -8.19 4.04
C ARG A 4 17.95 -8.18 2.59
N GLU A 5 17.07 -8.57 1.69
CA GLU A 5 17.23 -8.33 0.26
C GLU A 5 16.78 -6.90 -0.06
N ASN A 6 17.73 -5.98 -0.26
CA ASN A 6 17.42 -4.56 -0.51
C ASN A 6 16.85 -4.30 -1.91
N ASP A 7 17.09 -5.18 -2.88
CA ASP A 7 16.71 -4.99 -4.28
C ASP A 7 15.44 -5.73 -4.70
N LYS A 8 14.78 -6.43 -3.77
CA LYS A 8 13.55 -7.15 -4.08
C LYS A 8 12.36 -6.20 -4.06
N LYS A 9 11.84 -5.90 -5.25
CA LYS A 9 10.59 -5.14 -5.40
C LYS A 9 9.39 -6.05 -5.15
N PHE A 10 8.38 -5.53 -4.47
CA PHE A 10 7.08 -6.19 -4.38
C PHE A 10 6.41 -6.19 -5.75
N ASP A 11 6.03 -7.38 -6.22
CA ASP A 11 5.23 -7.57 -7.44
C ASP A 11 3.77 -7.84 -7.06
N LEU A 12 2.90 -6.86 -7.30
CA LEU A 12 1.47 -6.98 -7.00
C LEU A 12 0.72 -7.59 -8.18
N VAL A 13 0.42 -8.88 -8.07
CA VAL A 13 -0.35 -9.61 -9.08
C VAL A 13 -1.84 -9.59 -8.73
N SER A 14 -2.66 -9.04 -9.64
CA SER A 14 -4.12 -9.01 -9.50
C SER A 14 -4.81 -8.99 -10.86
N LYS A 15 -5.99 -9.63 -10.95
CA LYS A 15 -6.89 -9.50 -12.11
C LYS A 15 -7.65 -8.18 -12.13
N TYR A 16 -7.65 -7.46 -11.01
CA TYR A 16 -8.40 -6.24 -10.80
C TYR A 16 -7.48 -5.03 -10.80
N LYS A 17 -7.97 -3.90 -11.30
CA LYS A 17 -7.34 -2.59 -11.14
C LYS A 17 -8.01 -1.83 -9.99
N PRO A 18 -7.32 -0.89 -9.33
CA PRO A 18 -7.95 0.00 -8.37
C PRO A 18 -9.14 0.74 -9.00
N THR A 19 -10.29 0.73 -8.33
CA THR A 19 -11.54 1.37 -8.79
C THR A 19 -12.20 2.21 -7.70
N GLY A 20 -13.18 3.03 -8.07
CA GLY A 20 -13.87 3.93 -7.14
C GLY A 20 -12.89 4.89 -6.45
N ASP A 21 -12.95 4.95 -5.12
CA ASP A 21 -12.07 5.82 -4.32
C ASP A 21 -10.68 5.24 -4.06
N GLN A 22 -10.43 3.97 -4.45
CA GLN A 22 -9.16 3.30 -4.18
C GLN A 22 -7.95 4.03 -4.79
N PRO A 23 -7.95 4.49 -6.06
CA PRO A 23 -6.81 5.19 -6.64
C PRO A 23 -6.40 6.43 -5.82
N GLN A 24 -7.37 7.23 -5.38
CA GLN A 24 -7.12 8.42 -4.58
C GLN A 24 -6.60 8.07 -3.18
N ALA A 25 -7.16 7.04 -2.55
CA ALA A 25 -6.72 6.56 -1.24
C ALA A 25 -5.27 6.05 -1.29
N ILE A 26 -4.93 5.26 -2.32
CA ILE A 26 -3.57 4.77 -2.57
C ILE A 26 -2.61 5.95 -2.73
N GLN A 27 -2.93 6.91 -3.61
CA GLN A 27 -2.08 8.08 -3.87
C GLN A 27 -1.79 8.88 -2.59
N LYS A 28 -2.81 9.15 -1.78
CA LYS A 28 -2.66 9.90 -0.53
C LYS A 28 -1.78 9.16 0.49
N LEU A 29 -1.98 7.86 0.65
CA LEU A 29 -1.21 7.05 1.59
C LEU A 29 0.26 6.94 1.16
N VAL A 30 0.51 6.69 -0.13
CA VAL A 30 1.86 6.64 -0.70
C VAL A 30 2.58 7.98 -0.51
N ALA A 31 1.92 9.09 -0.84
CA ALA A 31 2.47 10.43 -0.61
C ALA A 31 2.83 10.65 0.86
N GLY A 32 1.91 10.31 1.78
CA GLY A 32 2.18 10.45 3.22
C GLY A 32 3.34 9.58 3.72
N VAL A 33 3.53 8.36 3.19
CA VAL A 33 4.68 7.51 3.54
C VAL A 33 5.98 8.14 3.03
N ASN A 34 5.97 8.67 1.81
CA ASN A 34 7.14 9.31 1.19
C ASN A 34 7.50 10.65 1.85
N GLU A 35 6.50 11.39 2.34
CA GLU A 35 6.67 12.60 3.16
C GLU A 35 7.13 12.30 4.60
N GLY A 36 7.21 11.02 4.99
CA GLY A 36 7.63 10.62 6.34
C GLY A 36 6.57 10.82 7.43
N LYS A 37 5.27 10.87 7.07
CA LYS A 37 4.19 10.92 8.06
C LYS A 37 4.20 9.66 8.91
N LYS A 38 4.37 9.84 10.23
CA LYS A 38 4.43 8.73 11.20
C LYS A 38 3.11 7.96 11.35
N ALA A 39 1.98 8.62 11.13
CA ALA A 39 0.66 8.03 11.28
C ALA A 39 -0.28 8.49 10.17
N GLN A 40 -1.09 7.57 9.65
CA GLN A 40 -2.11 7.80 8.63
C GLN A 40 -3.28 6.85 8.88
N ILE A 41 -4.50 7.23 8.46
CA ILE A 41 -5.71 6.43 8.66
C ILE A 41 -6.38 6.20 7.30
N LEU A 42 -6.58 4.92 6.94
CA LEU A 42 -7.44 4.53 5.82
C LEU A 42 -8.86 4.28 6.31
N LYS A 43 -9.73 5.29 6.20
CA LYS A 43 -11.15 5.15 6.54
C LYS A 43 -11.91 4.51 5.37
N GLY A 44 -11.96 3.17 5.35
CA GLY A 44 -12.69 2.41 4.33
C GLY A 44 -13.88 1.63 4.92
N ALA A 45 -15.03 1.71 4.25
CA ALA A 45 -16.21 0.91 4.60
C ALA A 45 -15.96 -0.60 4.45
N THR A 46 -16.86 -1.43 4.98
CA THR A 46 -16.80 -2.89 4.81
C THR A 46 -17.04 -3.23 3.33
N GLY A 47 -16.28 -4.18 2.79
CA GLY A 47 -16.41 -4.61 1.38
C GLY A 47 -15.71 -3.73 0.34
N THR A 48 -15.10 -2.59 0.71
CA THR A 48 -14.46 -1.69 -0.27
C THR A 48 -13.06 -2.11 -0.74
N GLY A 49 -12.59 -3.29 -0.35
CA GLY A 49 -11.28 -3.81 -0.77
C GLY A 49 -10.09 -3.17 -0.06
N LYS A 50 -10.17 -2.86 1.24
CA LYS A 50 -9.08 -2.25 2.02
C LYS A 50 -7.74 -2.99 1.90
N THR A 51 -7.75 -4.33 1.90
CA THR A 51 -6.53 -5.13 1.70
C THR A 51 -5.88 -4.83 0.36
N PHE A 52 -6.66 -4.78 -0.72
CA PHE A 52 -6.14 -4.47 -2.06
C PHE A 52 -5.59 -3.04 -2.14
N THR A 53 -6.25 -2.07 -1.50
CA THR A 53 -5.74 -0.71 -1.34
C THR A 53 -4.36 -0.71 -0.65
N ILE A 54 -4.22 -1.41 0.48
CA ILE A 54 -2.96 -1.48 1.23
C ILE A 54 -1.88 -2.25 0.45
N SER A 55 -2.21 -3.33 -0.27
CA SER A 55 -1.28 -4.04 -1.15
C SER A 55 -0.69 -3.12 -2.22
N ASN A 56 -1.51 -2.26 -2.83
CA ASN A 56 -1.02 -1.26 -3.79
C ASN A 56 -0.08 -0.23 -3.14
N VAL A 57 -0.38 0.20 -1.91
CA VAL A 57 0.50 1.09 -1.15
C VAL A 57 1.84 0.41 -0.89
N ILE A 58 1.83 -0.83 -0.37
CA ILE A 58 3.04 -1.62 -0.07
C ILE A 58 3.90 -1.78 -1.33
N ALA A 59 3.29 -2.12 -2.46
CA ALA A 59 3.99 -2.28 -3.73
C ALA A 59 4.66 -0.98 -4.21
N GLN A 60 4.00 0.17 -4.04
CA GLN A 60 4.54 1.46 -4.48
C GLN A 60 5.62 2.02 -3.55
N VAL A 61 5.47 1.87 -2.23
CA VAL A 61 6.48 2.36 -1.26
C VAL A 61 7.68 1.43 -1.13
N ASN A 62 7.51 0.17 -1.52
CA ASN A 62 8.51 -0.89 -1.50
C ASN A 62 9.26 -1.03 -0.17
N LYS A 63 8.53 -1.07 0.94
CA LYS A 63 9.10 -1.20 2.30
C LYS A 63 8.66 -2.51 2.94
N PRO A 64 9.56 -3.21 3.68
CA PRO A 64 9.15 -4.31 4.55
C PRO A 64 8.03 -3.85 5.48
N THR A 65 6.91 -4.56 5.46
CA THR A 65 5.66 -4.14 6.11
C THR A 65 5.18 -5.23 7.06
N LEU A 66 4.69 -4.83 8.23
CA LEU A 66 3.99 -5.69 9.19
C LEU A 66 2.51 -5.28 9.19
N VAL A 67 1.61 -6.27 9.13
CA VAL A 67 0.16 -6.10 9.13
C VAL A 67 -0.42 -6.70 10.40
#